data_AF-D6K771-F1
#
_entry.id   AF-D6K771-F1
#
_cell.length_a   1.000
_cell.length_b   1.000
_cell.length_c   1.000
_cell.angle_alpha   90.00
_cell.angle_beta   90.00
_cell.angle_gamma   90.00
#
_symmetry.space_group_name_H-M   'P 1'
#
loop_
_entity.id
_entity.type
_entity.pdbx_description
1 polymer ?
#
loop_
_entity_poly.entity_id
_entity_poly.type
_entity_poly.pdbx_seq_one_letter_code
_entity_poly.pdbx_strand_id
1 'polypeptide(L)'
;SRSTARTSCPKCTKSSTRWPTSPGGCARASGPGTPAGGSGTSSTSASAAPTSARRWRTRRCAPFTDRGLTVRFVSNVDGADLHEATRDLDAEETLFIVASKTFTTIETITNATSARNWLLGELKAGPEAVAKHFVALSTNAEKVADFGIDVANMFEFWDWVGGRYSYDSAIGLSLMIAIGPDRFREMLDGFRIVDDHFQNAPAEANAPLLLGLLGIWYGNFFDAQTHAVLPYSHYLSKFTAYLQQLDMESNGKSVQRDGEPVEWQTGPVVWGTPGTNGQHAYYQLIHQGTKLIPADFIGFANPVGELSDELKAQHDLLMANFFAQTQALAFGKSAEEVRAEGVPEEQVTHRTFHGDHPTTTILATELTPSVLGQMIALYEHKVFVQGAVWNIDSFDQWGVELGKVLAKRVEPALTEGADVPGLDPSTAALVAAYRTLRK
;
A
#
# COMPACT_ATOMS: atom_id res chain seq x y z
N SER A 1 -0.31 51.51 -28.17
CA SER A 1 -1.53 52.33 -27.95
C SER A 1 -2.32 51.77 -26.78
N ARG A 2 -2.40 52.53 -25.67
CA ARG A 2 -3.30 52.39 -24.50
C ARG A 2 -3.16 51.09 -23.67
N SER A 3 -3.26 51.05 -22.34
CA SER A 3 -3.23 52.03 -21.24
C SER A 3 -3.34 51.22 -19.93
N THR A 4 -2.50 51.54 -18.92
CA THR A 4 -2.78 51.74 -17.46
C THR A 4 -3.96 50.98 -16.79
N ALA A 5 -3.90 50.47 -15.55
CA ALA A 5 -3.60 51.17 -14.28
C ALA A 5 -3.61 50.16 -13.08
N ARG A 6 -2.73 50.32 -12.06
CA ARG A 6 -2.97 50.75 -10.64
C ARG A 6 -3.85 49.78 -9.79
N THR A 7 -3.63 49.49 -8.49
CA THR A 7 -3.24 50.35 -7.35
C THR A 7 -2.94 49.52 -6.08
N SER A 8 -2.29 50.16 -5.10
CA SER A 8 -1.73 49.75 -3.79
C SER A 8 -2.68 49.77 -2.55
N CYS A 9 -2.36 48.97 -1.50
CA CYS A 9 -2.36 49.15 0.00
C CYS A 9 -3.19 50.27 0.72
N PRO A 10 -3.30 50.40 2.09
CA PRO A 10 -3.16 49.51 3.29
C PRO A 10 -4.13 49.79 4.52
N LYS A 11 -3.97 49.02 5.63
CA LYS A 11 -4.07 49.33 7.11
C LYS A 11 -5.31 49.95 7.81
N CYS A 12 -5.66 49.37 8.99
CA CYS A 12 -6.07 49.99 10.31
C CYS A 12 -6.48 48.86 11.30
N THR A 13 -5.83 48.51 12.44
CA THR A 13 -5.51 49.13 13.77
C THR A 13 -6.58 49.02 14.88
N LYS A 14 -6.12 48.52 16.06
CA LYS A 14 -6.59 48.70 17.48
C LYS A 14 -7.85 47.90 17.92
N SER A 15 -8.05 47.42 19.15
CA SER A 15 -7.34 47.40 20.46
C SER A 15 -8.16 46.60 21.52
N SER A 16 -7.46 46.12 22.58
CA SER A 16 -7.90 45.90 24.00
C SER A 16 -8.60 44.56 24.34
N THR A 17 -8.49 43.87 25.50
CA THR A 17 -8.15 44.15 26.93
C THR A 17 -8.06 42.77 27.64
N ARG A 18 -6.93 42.31 28.22
CA ARG A 18 -6.54 42.22 29.66
C ARG A 18 -7.39 41.39 30.69
N TRP A 19 -6.76 40.32 31.23
CA TRP A 19 -6.82 39.67 32.61
C TRP A 19 -8.01 38.76 33.03
N PRO A 20 -7.90 37.87 34.06
CA PRO A 20 -6.76 37.08 34.63
C PRO A 20 -7.08 35.61 35.10
N THR A 21 -6.00 34.89 35.50
CA THR A 21 -5.84 33.92 36.64
C THR A 21 -6.40 32.47 36.63
N SER A 22 -5.44 31.54 36.79
CA SER A 22 -5.46 30.14 37.30
C SER A 22 -5.93 30.01 38.78
N PRO A 23 -5.70 28.90 39.55
CA PRO A 23 -5.39 27.48 39.24
C PRO A 23 -6.18 26.45 40.13
N GLY A 24 -6.00 25.16 39.88
CA GLY A 24 -6.27 24.06 40.84
C GLY A 24 -6.39 22.73 40.09
N GLY A 25 -5.55 21.70 40.23
CA GLY A 25 -4.73 21.28 41.36
C GLY A 25 -5.42 20.12 42.06
N CYS A 26 -5.18 18.87 41.64
CA CYS A 26 -4.97 17.74 42.56
C CYS A 26 -4.61 16.45 41.83
N ALA A 27 -3.80 15.66 42.52
CA ALA A 27 -2.98 14.57 42.03
C ALA A 27 -3.43 13.20 42.60
N ARG A 28 -2.85 12.13 42.03
CA ARG A 28 -2.66 10.76 42.58
C ARG A 28 -3.95 9.91 42.63
N ALA A 29 -3.95 8.59 42.47
CA ALA A 29 -2.91 7.54 42.52
C ALA A 29 -3.43 6.30 41.73
N SER A 30 -2.60 5.64 40.91
CA SER A 30 -1.93 4.34 41.16
C SER A 30 -2.81 3.09 41.29
N GLY A 31 -2.57 2.12 40.40
CA GLY A 31 -2.95 0.71 40.57
C GLY A 31 -2.79 -0.08 39.26
N PRO A 32 -1.89 -1.06 39.16
CA PRO A 32 -1.50 -1.69 37.90
C PRO A 32 -2.49 -2.80 37.52
N GLY A 33 -3.11 -2.66 36.36
CA GLY A 33 -3.82 -3.74 35.68
C GLY A 33 -3.01 -4.18 34.47
N THR A 34 -2.52 -5.41 34.50
CA THR A 34 -1.86 -6.12 33.41
C THR A 34 -2.70 -5.99 32.12
N PRO A 35 -2.20 -5.40 31.02
CA PRO A 35 -2.93 -5.45 29.77
C PRO A 35 -2.53 -6.70 29.00
N ALA A 36 -3.53 -7.53 28.71
CA ALA A 36 -3.48 -8.50 27.63
C ALA A 36 -3.10 -7.76 26.34
N GLY A 37 -1.99 -8.16 25.72
CA GLY A 37 -1.48 -7.59 24.49
C GLY A 37 -2.38 -7.95 23.31
N GLY A 38 -3.34 -7.08 23.01
CA GLY A 38 -4.07 -7.07 21.74
C GLY A 38 -3.54 -5.93 20.88
N SER A 39 -2.53 -6.21 20.04
CA SER A 39 -1.95 -5.23 19.13
C SER A 39 -2.96 -4.84 18.04
N GLY A 40 -3.35 -3.57 18.02
CA GLY A 40 -4.24 -2.98 17.01
C GLY A 40 -3.60 -2.97 15.63
N THR A 41 -4.05 -3.90 14.78
CA THR A 41 -3.62 -4.03 13.38
C THR A 41 -4.30 -2.97 12.53
N SER A 42 -3.52 -2.01 12.06
CA SER A 42 -3.89 -1.07 11.00
C SER A 42 -3.37 -1.66 9.68
N SER A 43 -4.19 -2.46 9.01
CA SER A 43 -3.91 -2.87 7.64
C SER A 43 -4.24 -1.71 6.71
N THR A 44 -3.22 -1.11 6.10
CA THR A 44 -3.33 -0.16 4.97
C THR A 44 -3.89 -0.78 3.68
N SER A 45 -4.43 -2.01 3.75
CA SER A 45 -4.97 -2.77 2.65
C SER A 45 -6.46 -3.13 2.78
N ALA A 46 -7.26 -2.40 3.57
CA ALA A 46 -8.70 -2.35 3.32
C ALA A 46 -9.32 -1.16 4.01
N SER A 47 -9.96 -0.36 3.19
CA SER A 47 -10.31 1.00 3.49
C SER A 47 -11.70 1.20 2.93
N ALA A 48 -12.56 1.92 3.67
CA ALA A 48 -14.01 1.89 3.47
C ALA A 48 -14.33 2.01 1.98
N ALA A 49 -14.82 0.92 1.37
CA ALA A 49 -15.05 0.92 -0.05
C ALA A 49 -16.48 1.39 -0.28
N PRO A 50 -16.74 2.63 -0.74
CA PRO A 50 -18.04 2.96 -1.29
C PRO A 50 -18.17 2.24 -2.64
N THR A 51 -19.25 1.49 -2.78
CA THR A 51 -19.66 0.83 -4.01
C THR A 51 -20.89 1.58 -4.51
N SER A 52 -20.80 2.39 -5.55
CA SER A 52 -21.95 3.09 -6.15
C SER A 52 -22.13 2.74 -7.63
N ALA A 53 -23.34 2.88 -8.16
CA ALA A 53 -23.65 2.53 -9.55
C ALA A 53 -23.65 3.75 -10.50
N ARG A 54 -22.49 4.41 -10.69
CA ARG A 54 -22.13 5.09 -11.96
C ARG A 54 -20.71 5.63 -11.95
N ARG A 55 -19.98 5.35 -13.05
CA ARG A 55 -18.63 5.80 -13.47
C ARG A 55 -17.66 6.21 -12.34
N TRP A 56 -16.69 5.34 -12.03
CA TRP A 56 -15.23 5.51 -12.20
C TRP A 56 -14.55 4.20 -11.72
N ARG A 57 -13.51 3.78 -12.45
CA ARG A 57 -13.08 2.38 -12.55
C ARG A 57 -12.24 1.87 -11.37
N THR A 58 -12.54 0.67 -10.90
CA THR A 58 -11.57 -0.21 -10.24
C THR A 58 -10.39 -0.49 -11.16
N ARG A 59 -9.16 -0.32 -10.66
CA ARG A 59 -7.94 -0.51 -11.46
C ARG A 59 -7.35 -1.91 -11.39
N ARG A 60 -7.85 -2.79 -10.51
CA ARG A 60 -7.37 -4.17 -10.37
C ARG A 60 -8.42 -5.14 -10.93
N CYS A 61 -7.98 -6.05 -11.80
CA CYS A 61 -8.85 -6.95 -12.58
C CYS A 61 -9.91 -6.24 -13.41
N ALA A 62 -9.66 -5.01 -13.88
CA ALA A 62 -10.66 -4.22 -14.61
C ALA A 62 -11.35 -4.94 -15.80
N PRO A 63 -10.73 -5.87 -16.56
CA PRO A 63 -11.50 -6.63 -17.55
C PRO A 63 -12.55 -7.57 -16.97
N PHE A 64 -12.35 -8.04 -15.74
CA PHE A 64 -13.26 -8.96 -15.05
C PHE A 64 -14.22 -8.24 -14.11
N THR A 65 -14.06 -6.93 -13.92
CA THR A 65 -14.94 -6.15 -13.04
C THR A 65 -16.25 -5.83 -13.75
N ASP A 66 -17.37 -5.92 -13.02
CA ASP A 66 -18.64 -5.37 -13.50
C ASP A 66 -18.50 -3.86 -13.72
N ARG A 67 -18.64 -3.43 -14.99
CA ARG A 67 -18.49 -2.04 -15.41
C ARG A 67 -19.64 -1.14 -14.92
N GLY A 68 -20.73 -1.73 -14.42
CA GLY A 68 -21.81 -1.02 -13.74
C GLY A 68 -21.44 -0.55 -12.34
N LEU A 69 -20.41 -1.13 -11.71
CA LEU A 69 -19.97 -0.79 -10.36
C LEU A 69 -18.82 0.23 -10.37
N THR A 70 -18.94 1.23 -9.50
CA THR A 70 -17.86 2.12 -9.10
C THR A 70 -17.39 1.67 -7.72
N VAL A 71 -16.15 1.18 -7.63
CA VAL A 71 -15.54 0.86 -6.32
C VAL A 71 -14.39 1.82 -6.09
N ARG A 72 -14.40 2.48 -4.92
CA ARG A 72 -13.34 3.38 -4.47
C ARG A 72 -12.79 2.88 -3.14
N PHE A 73 -11.65 3.40 -2.73
CA PHE A 73 -10.96 3.00 -1.50
C PHE A 73 -10.60 4.26 -0.72
N VAL A 74 -11.11 4.38 0.51
CA VAL A 74 -10.82 5.50 1.42
C VAL A 74 -9.97 5.04 2.59
N SER A 75 -8.69 5.37 2.57
CA SER A 75 -7.66 4.87 3.51
C SER A 75 -6.99 5.93 4.35
N ASN A 76 -6.75 7.11 3.80
CA ASN A 76 -6.05 8.16 4.51
C ASN A 76 -7.02 8.85 5.50
N VAL A 77 -6.51 9.28 6.65
CA VAL A 77 -7.29 10.10 7.60
C VAL A 77 -7.38 11.56 7.13
N ASP A 78 -6.58 11.95 6.13
CA ASP A 78 -6.79 13.19 5.39
C ASP A 78 -8.21 13.21 4.80
N GLY A 79 -9.03 14.14 5.29
CA GLY A 79 -10.43 14.27 4.89
C GLY A 79 -10.64 14.50 3.38
N ALA A 80 -9.60 14.90 2.65
CA ALA A 80 -9.64 14.97 1.19
C ALA A 80 -9.92 13.59 0.54
N ASP A 81 -9.45 12.49 1.13
CA ASP A 81 -9.61 11.14 0.57
C ASP A 81 -11.09 10.73 0.55
N LEU A 82 -11.78 10.87 1.69
CA LEU A 82 -13.22 10.62 1.76
C LEU A 82 -14.01 11.63 0.92
N HIS A 83 -13.64 12.92 0.97
CA HIS A 83 -14.33 13.97 0.22
C HIS A 83 -14.32 13.71 -1.29
N GLU A 84 -13.16 13.41 -1.86
CA GLU A 84 -13.05 13.10 -3.29
C GLU A 84 -13.71 11.76 -3.62
N ALA A 85 -13.67 10.79 -2.70
CA ALA A 85 -14.34 9.51 -2.91
C ALA A 85 -15.86 9.63 -2.94
N THR A 86 -16.48 10.55 -2.19
CA THR A 86 -17.96 10.68 -2.12
C THR A 86 -18.55 11.76 -3.02
N ARG A 87 -17.71 12.61 -3.61
CA ARG A 87 -18.12 13.85 -4.32
C ARG A 87 -19.21 13.69 -5.38
N ASP A 88 -19.23 12.59 -6.11
CA ASP A 88 -20.13 12.29 -7.23
C ASP A 88 -20.89 10.96 -7.02
N LEU A 89 -20.96 10.48 -5.77
CA LEU A 89 -21.73 9.28 -5.45
C LEU A 89 -23.18 9.63 -5.11
N ASP A 90 -24.10 8.79 -5.54
CA ASP A 90 -25.47 8.78 -5.04
C ASP A 90 -25.56 7.95 -3.76
N ALA A 91 -26.01 8.56 -2.67
CA ALA A 91 -26.15 7.89 -1.38
C ALA A 91 -27.16 6.73 -1.43
N GLU A 92 -28.22 6.81 -2.25
CA GLU A 92 -29.23 5.75 -2.40
C GLU A 92 -28.65 4.48 -3.05
N GLU A 93 -27.56 4.63 -3.81
CA GLU A 93 -26.90 3.55 -4.54
C GLU A 93 -25.55 3.16 -3.93
N THR A 94 -25.16 3.72 -2.78
CA THR A 94 -23.82 3.52 -2.21
C THR A 94 -23.79 2.53 -1.05
N LEU A 95 -22.97 1.47 -1.16
CA LEU A 95 -22.62 0.55 -0.07
C LEU A 95 -21.22 0.85 0.47
N PHE A 96 -21.09 1.07 1.77
CA PHE A 96 -19.81 1.20 2.47
C PHE A 96 -19.39 -0.13 3.12
N ILE A 97 -18.15 -0.55 2.84
CA ILE A 97 -17.55 -1.75 3.44
C ILE A 97 -16.48 -1.34 4.44
N VAL A 98 -16.77 -1.38 5.74
CA VAL A 98 -15.82 -0.96 6.80
C VAL A 98 -14.91 -2.13 7.19
N ALA A 99 -13.64 -2.06 6.79
CA ALA A 99 -12.67 -3.11 7.05
C ALA A 99 -11.71 -2.74 8.18
N SER A 100 -11.82 -3.42 9.32
CA SER A 100 -10.91 -3.24 10.45
C SER A 100 -10.98 -4.46 11.37
N LYS A 101 -9.84 -5.12 11.58
CA LYS A 101 -9.75 -6.30 12.45
C LYS A 101 -10.26 -6.01 13.85
N THR A 102 -9.71 -4.98 14.50
CA THR A 102 -10.09 -4.61 15.87
C THR A 102 -11.32 -3.70 15.95
N PHE A 103 -11.70 -3.08 14.82
CA PHE A 103 -12.74 -2.05 14.75
C PHE A 103 -12.46 -0.83 15.67
N THR A 104 -11.19 -0.56 15.93
CA THR A 104 -10.72 0.54 16.80
C THR A 104 -9.64 1.41 16.16
N THR A 105 -9.24 1.10 14.93
CA THR A 105 -8.26 1.90 14.17
C THR A 105 -8.78 3.31 13.97
N ILE A 106 -8.03 4.30 14.45
CA ILE A 106 -8.48 5.70 14.52
C ILE A 106 -8.85 6.21 13.13
N GLU A 107 -7.98 6.00 12.16
CA GLU A 107 -8.15 6.43 10.78
C GLU A 107 -9.41 5.81 10.17
N THR A 108 -9.58 4.48 10.30
CA THR A 108 -10.74 3.76 9.77
C THR A 108 -12.05 4.19 10.43
N ILE A 109 -12.10 4.30 11.76
CA ILE A 109 -13.33 4.66 12.48
C ILE A 109 -13.70 6.13 12.27
N THR A 110 -12.70 7.02 12.14
CA THR A 110 -12.92 8.43 11.78
C THR A 110 -13.54 8.55 10.38
N ASN A 111 -13.01 7.81 9.41
CA ASN A 111 -13.56 7.76 8.06
C ASN A 111 -14.94 7.11 8.02
N ALA A 112 -15.14 6.00 8.71
CA ALA A 112 -16.44 5.32 8.77
C ALA A 112 -17.52 6.21 9.40
N THR A 113 -17.18 6.91 10.48
CA THR A 113 -18.09 7.87 11.13
C THR A 113 -18.43 9.03 10.20
N SER A 114 -17.43 9.56 9.49
CA SER A 114 -17.64 10.65 8.52
C SER A 114 -18.48 10.18 7.32
N ALA A 115 -18.26 8.98 6.81
CA ALA A 115 -19.06 8.36 5.76
C ALA A 115 -20.50 8.11 6.19
N ARG A 116 -20.70 7.67 7.44
CA ARG A 116 -22.04 7.52 8.04
C ARG A 116 -22.76 8.86 8.10
N ASN A 117 -22.09 9.91 8.58
CA ASN A 117 -22.67 11.25 8.63
C ASN A 117 -23.01 11.79 7.24
N TRP A 118 -22.14 11.57 6.25
CA TRP A 118 -22.40 11.90 4.85
C TRP A 118 -23.64 11.18 4.34
N LEU A 119 -23.73 9.85 4.50
CA LEU A 119 -24.88 9.06 4.04
C LEU A 119 -26.19 9.57 4.64
N LEU A 120 -26.23 9.74 5.96
CA LEU A 120 -27.44 10.19 6.66
C LEU A 120 -27.83 11.62 6.26
N GLY A 121 -26.84 12.49 6.01
CA GLY A 121 -27.05 13.85 5.52
C GLY A 121 -27.65 13.90 4.12
N GLU A 122 -27.08 13.12 3.19
CA GLU A 122 -27.55 13.05 1.80
C GLU A 122 -28.95 12.41 1.69
N LEU A 123 -29.18 11.29 2.38
CA LEU A 123 -30.47 10.59 2.40
C LEU A 123 -31.55 11.32 3.21
N LYS A 124 -31.14 12.26 4.09
CA LYS A 124 -32.01 12.87 5.11
C LYS A 124 -32.76 11.82 5.95
N ALA A 125 -32.06 10.73 6.29
CA ALA A 125 -32.60 9.56 6.96
C ALA A 125 -32.06 9.40 8.39
N GLY A 126 -32.73 8.59 9.20
CA GLY A 126 -32.28 8.23 10.54
C GLY A 126 -31.25 7.10 10.57
N PRO A 127 -30.76 6.71 11.76
CA PRO A 127 -29.75 5.67 11.92
C PRO A 127 -30.09 4.32 11.29
N GLU A 128 -31.37 4.03 11.07
CA GLU A 128 -31.85 2.80 10.42
C GLU A 128 -31.34 2.61 8.98
N ALA A 129 -30.95 3.69 8.29
CA ALA A 129 -30.36 3.59 6.96
C ALA A 129 -28.98 2.90 6.98
N VAL A 130 -28.25 2.95 8.09
CA VAL A 130 -26.90 2.37 8.22
C VAL A 130 -26.93 0.87 7.93
N ALA A 131 -27.93 0.15 8.44
CA ALA A 131 -28.04 -1.30 8.27
C ALA A 131 -28.19 -1.76 6.81
N LYS A 132 -28.58 -0.86 5.88
CA LYS A 132 -28.73 -1.18 4.45
C LYS A 132 -27.53 -0.76 3.60
N HIS A 133 -26.75 0.20 4.11
CA HIS A 133 -25.67 0.85 3.36
C HIS A 133 -24.29 0.61 3.97
N PHE A 134 -24.19 -0.13 5.08
CA PHE A 134 -22.92 -0.49 5.71
C PHE A 134 -22.83 -1.99 6.00
N VAL A 135 -21.67 -2.55 5.67
CA VAL A 135 -21.23 -3.89 6.09
C VAL A 135 -19.87 -3.76 6.79
N ALA A 136 -19.52 -4.71 7.65
CA ALA A 136 -18.26 -4.71 8.38
C ALA A 136 -17.44 -5.96 8.07
N LEU A 137 -16.12 -5.80 7.95
CA LEU A 137 -15.16 -6.89 7.91
C LEU A 137 -14.33 -6.78 9.20
N SER A 138 -14.63 -7.62 10.19
CA SER A 138 -14.07 -7.48 11.53
C SER A 138 -14.12 -8.77 12.32
N THR A 139 -13.40 -8.79 13.45
CA THR A 139 -13.47 -9.85 14.46
C THR A 139 -14.18 -9.36 15.74
N ASN A 140 -14.68 -8.11 15.75
CA ASN A 140 -15.21 -7.45 16.94
C ASN A 140 -16.69 -7.09 16.80
N ALA A 141 -17.56 -8.08 17.04
CA ALA A 141 -19.01 -7.93 16.90
C ALA A 141 -19.60 -6.83 17.80
N GLU A 142 -19.06 -6.63 19.01
CA GLU A 142 -19.52 -5.59 19.94
C GLU A 142 -19.31 -4.19 19.36
N LYS A 143 -18.10 -3.89 18.85
CA LYS A 143 -17.80 -2.57 18.27
C LYS A 143 -18.53 -2.32 16.95
N VAL A 144 -18.79 -3.37 16.17
CA VAL A 144 -19.60 -3.28 14.95
C VAL A 144 -21.05 -2.92 15.30
N ALA A 145 -21.63 -3.57 16.31
CA ALA A 145 -22.97 -3.27 16.80
C ALA A 145 -23.06 -1.86 17.40
N ASP A 146 -22.07 -1.45 18.21
CA ASP A 146 -21.97 -0.09 18.78
C ASP A 146 -21.98 1.00 17.69
N PHE A 147 -21.36 0.73 16.54
CA PHE A 147 -21.33 1.65 15.39
C PHE A 147 -22.69 1.74 14.67
N GLY A 148 -23.56 0.75 14.85
CA GLY A 148 -24.90 0.68 14.26
C GLY A 148 -25.00 -0.19 12.99
N ILE A 149 -23.99 -1.03 12.72
CA ILE A 149 -24.06 -2.04 11.65
C ILE A 149 -24.72 -3.29 12.22
N ASP A 150 -25.66 -3.87 11.47
CA ASP A 150 -26.26 -5.16 11.82
C ASP A 150 -25.16 -6.24 11.83
N VAL A 151 -25.08 -7.03 12.91
CA VAL A 151 -24.08 -8.10 13.02
C VAL A 151 -24.28 -9.17 11.93
N ALA A 152 -25.48 -9.32 11.38
CA ALA A 152 -25.72 -10.14 10.20
C ALA A 152 -24.98 -9.65 8.93
N ASN A 153 -24.60 -8.37 8.90
CA ASN A 153 -23.80 -7.73 7.86
C ASN A 153 -22.30 -7.65 8.23
N MET A 154 -21.88 -8.39 9.25
CA MET A 154 -20.48 -8.57 9.61
C MET A 154 -19.94 -9.85 8.98
N PHE A 155 -18.83 -9.73 8.25
CA PHE A 155 -18.09 -10.85 7.69
C PHE A 155 -16.83 -11.07 8.53
N GLU A 156 -16.80 -12.21 9.21
CA GLU A 156 -15.76 -12.55 10.16
C GLU A 156 -14.47 -13.02 9.48
N PHE A 157 -13.34 -12.74 10.13
CA PHE A 157 -12.05 -13.37 9.89
C PHE A 157 -11.32 -13.51 11.24
N TRP A 158 -10.08 -14.00 11.26
CA TRP A 158 -9.44 -14.46 12.50
C TRP A 158 -8.13 -13.76 12.86
N ASP A 159 -7.67 -14.00 14.08
CA ASP A 159 -6.43 -13.45 14.66
C ASP A 159 -5.17 -13.94 13.93
N TRP A 160 -5.16 -15.19 13.46
CA TRP A 160 -4.08 -15.76 12.64
C TRP A 160 -4.02 -15.19 11.21
N VAL A 161 -5.04 -14.46 10.75
CA VAL A 161 -4.98 -13.73 9.48
C VAL A 161 -4.28 -12.39 9.71
N GLY A 162 -3.01 -12.31 9.31
CA GLY A 162 -2.23 -11.07 9.33
C GLY A 162 -2.77 -10.04 8.33
N GLY A 163 -2.75 -8.74 8.67
CA GLY A 163 -3.34 -7.70 7.82
C GLY A 163 -2.77 -7.66 6.38
N ARG A 164 -1.46 -7.84 6.24
CA ARG A 164 -0.78 -7.90 4.93
C ARG A 164 -0.91 -9.24 4.18
N TYR A 165 -1.50 -10.24 4.83
CA TYR A 165 -1.81 -11.59 4.31
C TYR A 165 -3.33 -11.86 4.35
N SER A 166 -4.16 -10.81 4.24
CA SER A 166 -5.61 -10.92 4.43
C SER A 166 -6.41 -10.89 3.13
N TYR A 167 -5.76 -10.73 1.98
CA TYR A 167 -6.41 -10.41 0.71
C TYR A 167 -7.41 -11.49 0.24
N ASP A 168 -7.12 -12.74 0.56
CA ASP A 168 -7.87 -13.97 0.29
C ASP A 168 -8.93 -14.31 1.37
N SER A 169 -9.01 -13.51 2.44
CA SER A 169 -10.02 -13.64 3.51
C SER A 169 -11.30 -12.83 3.24
N ALA A 170 -12.15 -12.66 4.27
CA ALA A 170 -13.30 -11.75 4.22
C ALA A 170 -12.94 -10.32 3.80
N ILE A 171 -11.70 -9.87 4.07
CA ILE A 171 -11.16 -8.58 3.62
C ILE A 171 -11.28 -8.41 2.08
N GLY A 172 -11.20 -9.51 1.33
CA GLY A 172 -11.39 -9.55 -0.13
C GLY A 172 -12.82 -9.31 -0.61
N LEU A 173 -13.81 -9.06 0.26
CA LEU A 173 -15.22 -8.87 -0.11
C LEU A 173 -15.42 -7.81 -1.21
N SER A 174 -14.73 -6.67 -1.12
CA SER A 174 -14.83 -5.61 -2.13
C SER A 174 -14.39 -6.08 -3.52
N LEU A 175 -13.37 -6.93 -3.60
CA LEU A 175 -12.95 -7.55 -4.85
C LEU A 175 -13.99 -8.56 -5.32
N MET A 176 -14.48 -9.43 -4.43
CA MET A 176 -15.50 -10.43 -4.76
C MET A 176 -16.78 -9.78 -5.32
N ILE A 177 -17.21 -8.65 -4.76
CA ILE A 177 -18.33 -7.86 -5.30
C ILE A 177 -18.00 -7.33 -6.70
N ALA A 178 -16.77 -6.84 -6.90
CA ALA A 178 -16.36 -6.25 -8.17
C ALA A 178 -16.25 -7.27 -9.31
N ILE A 179 -15.70 -8.47 -9.06
CA ILE A 179 -15.40 -9.48 -10.11
C ILE A 179 -16.35 -10.68 -10.10
N GLY A 180 -17.24 -10.76 -9.11
CA GLY A 180 -18.14 -11.89 -8.88
C GLY A 180 -17.50 -13.04 -8.09
N PRO A 181 -18.32 -13.87 -7.41
CA PRO A 181 -17.85 -14.94 -6.54
C PRO A 181 -17.08 -16.04 -7.28
N ASP A 182 -17.45 -16.36 -8.52
CA ASP A 182 -16.78 -17.43 -9.29
C ASP A 182 -15.33 -17.04 -9.63
N ARG A 183 -15.10 -15.78 -10.00
CA ARG A 183 -13.75 -15.26 -10.27
C ARG A 183 -12.94 -15.07 -9.00
N PHE A 184 -13.60 -14.74 -7.89
CA PHE A 184 -12.93 -14.75 -6.59
C PHE A 184 -12.48 -16.16 -6.20
N ARG A 185 -13.31 -17.19 -6.40
CA ARG A 185 -12.89 -18.59 -6.21
C ARG A 185 -11.74 -19.00 -7.12
N GLU A 186 -11.79 -18.59 -8.40
CA GLU A 186 -10.68 -18.82 -9.33
C GLU A 186 -9.35 -18.21 -8.83
N MET A 187 -9.41 -17.02 -8.20
CA MET A 187 -8.25 -16.42 -7.55
C MET A 187 -7.76 -17.26 -6.38
N LEU A 188 -8.65 -17.72 -5.49
CA LEU A 188 -8.29 -18.60 -4.37
C LEU A 188 -7.69 -19.93 -4.83
N ASP A 189 -8.19 -20.50 -5.92
CA ASP A 189 -7.57 -21.68 -6.55
C ASP A 189 -6.15 -21.38 -7.02
N GLY A 190 -5.89 -20.14 -7.47
CA GLY A 190 -4.56 -19.65 -7.78
C GLY A 190 -3.62 -19.62 -6.58
N PHE A 191 -4.07 -19.12 -5.42
CA PHE A 191 -3.30 -19.19 -4.17
C PHE A 191 -2.93 -20.63 -3.85
N ARG A 192 -3.93 -21.51 -3.81
CA ARG A 192 -3.77 -22.93 -3.49
C ARG A 192 -2.78 -23.65 -4.40
N ILE A 193 -2.74 -23.33 -5.69
CA ILE A 193 -1.75 -23.90 -6.63
C ILE A 193 -0.31 -23.63 -6.14
N VAL A 194 -0.03 -22.42 -5.68
CA VAL A 194 1.32 -22.05 -5.22
C VAL A 194 1.58 -22.56 -3.81
N ASP A 195 0.56 -22.62 -2.95
CA ASP A 195 0.67 -23.25 -1.63
C ASP A 195 1.06 -24.74 -1.75
N ASP A 196 0.33 -25.48 -2.60
CA ASP A 196 0.61 -26.88 -2.89
C ASP A 196 2.01 -27.06 -3.49
N HIS A 197 2.42 -26.16 -4.40
CA HIS A 197 3.78 -26.14 -4.96
C HIS A 197 4.84 -25.91 -3.89
N PHE A 198 4.66 -24.88 -3.05
CA PHE A 198 5.61 -24.50 -2.02
C PHE A 198 5.82 -25.62 -1.00
N GLN A 199 4.75 -26.32 -0.63
CA GLN A 199 4.80 -27.40 0.34
C GLN A 199 5.46 -28.67 -0.21
N ASN A 200 5.24 -28.99 -1.50
CA ASN A 200 5.55 -30.33 -2.04
C ASN A 200 6.70 -30.37 -3.06
N ALA A 201 7.06 -29.26 -3.70
CA ALA A 201 8.12 -29.26 -4.71
C ALA A 201 9.50 -29.48 -4.08
N PRO A 202 10.42 -30.20 -4.75
CA PRO A 202 11.81 -30.31 -4.32
C PRO A 202 12.47 -28.93 -4.32
N ALA A 203 13.43 -28.71 -3.42
CA ALA A 203 13.98 -27.38 -3.13
C ALA A 203 14.53 -26.67 -4.38
N GLU A 204 15.20 -27.39 -5.27
CA GLU A 204 15.78 -26.90 -6.53
C GLU A 204 14.75 -26.52 -7.60
N ALA A 205 13.47 -26.90 -7.42
CA ALA A 205 12.36 -26.54 -8.30
C ALA A 205 11.28 -25.70 -7.59
N ASN A 206 11.49 -25.35 -6.32
CA ASN A 206 10.55 -24.61 -5.51
C ASN A 206 10.73 -23.10 -5.76
N ALA A 207 9.79 -22.50 -6.50
CA ALA A 207 9.93 -21.14 -7.01
C ALA A 207 9.99 -20.08 -5.89
N PRO A 208 9.07 -20.07 -4.90
CA PRO A 208 9.20 -19.15 -3.76
C PRO A 208 10.51 -19.31 -2.98
N LEU A 209 10.98 -20.55 -2.79
CA LEU A 209 12.24 -20.83 -2.12
C LEU A 209 13.43 -20.23 -2.88
N LEU A 210 13.54 -20.50 -4.18
CA LEU A 210 14.61 -19.96 -5.02
C LEU A 210 14.58 -18.42 -5.05
N LEU A 211 13.40 -17.80 -5.17
CA LEU A 211 13.26 -16.34 -5.13
C LEU A 211 13.71 -15.76 -3.77
N GLY A 212 13.34 -16.42 -2.67
CA GLY A 212 13.75 -15.99 -1.32
C GLY A 212 15.26 -16.08 -1.14
N LEU A 213 15.87 -17.19 -1.57
CA LEU A 213 17.32 -17.41 -1.52
C LEU A 213 18.10 -16.44 -2.43
N LEU A 214 17.59 -16.10 -3.61
CA LEU A 214 18.18 -15.05 -4.45
C LEU A 214 18.14 -13.68 -3.76
N GLY A 215 17.04 -13.36 -3.08
CA GLY A 215 16.95 -12.13 -2.30
C GLY A 215 17.97 -12.07 -1.17
N ILE A 216 18.17 -13.18 -0.45
CA ILE A 216 19.21 -13.32 0.59
C ILE A 216 20.60 -13.22 -0.03
N TRP A 217 20.84 -13.86 -1.17
CA TRP A 217 22.12 -13.83 -1.87
C TRP A 217 22.53 -12.40 -2.19
N TYR A 218 21.67 -11.63 -2.86
CA TYR A 218 22.00 -10.26 -3.21
C TYR A 218 21.99 -9.32 -2.00
N GLY A 219 21.06 -9.47 -1.06
CA GLY A 219 20.99 -8.64 0.14
C GLY A 219 22.19 -8.84 1.08
N ASN A 220 22.51 -10.09 1.41
CA ASN A 220 23.51 -10.40 2.43
C ASN A 220 24.94 -10.57 1.89
N PHE A 221 25.12 -10.92 0.62
CA PHE A 221 26.46 -11.15 0.03
C PHE A 221 26.90 -10.06 -0.94
N PHE A 222 25.96 -9.30 -1.52
CA PHE A 222 26.26 -8.22 -2.47
C PHE A 222 25.84 -6.83 -1.97
N ASP A 223 25.36 -6.70 -0.73
CA ASP A 223 24.89 -5.43 -0.12
C ASP A 223 23.82 -4.72 -0.97
N ALA A 224 22.97 -5.50 -1.66
CA ALA A 224 21.85 -4.95 -2.42
C ALA A 224 20.70 -4.57 -1.48
N GLN A 225 20.69 -3.31 -1.05
CA GLN A 225 19.72 -2.79 -0.07
C GLN A 225 18.29 -2.61 -0.61
N THR A 226 18.09 -2.72 -1.93
CA THR A 226 16.78 -2.48 -2.56
C THR A 226 16.43 -3.59 -3.55
N HIS A 227 15.14 -3.88 -3.69
CA HIS A 227 14.62 -4.85 -4.63
C HIS A 227 13.53 -4.20 -5.50
N ALA A 228 13.74 -4.19 -6.82
CA ALA A 228 12.78 -3.60 -7.76
C ALA A 228 11.76 -4.65 -8.21
N VAL A 229 10.47 -4.32 -8.20
CA VAL A 229 9.42 -5.16 -8.82
C VAL A 229 8.73 -4.36 -9.93
N LEU A 230 8.89 -4.84 -11.16
CA LEU A 230 8.66 -4.11 -12.40
C LEU A 230 7.64 -4.86 -13.27
N PRO A 231 6.33 -4.75 -12.98
CA PRO A 231 5.32 -5.44 -13.77
C PRO A 231 5.08 -4.73 -15.11
N TYR A 232 5.19 -5.45 -16.22
CA TYR A 232 4.86 -4.99 -17.56
C TYR A 232 3.37 -5.23 -17.83
N SER A 233 2.55 -4.60 -16.99
CA SER A 233 1.09 -4.59 -17.10
C SER A 233 0.54 -3.38 -16.38
N HIS A 234 -0.26 -2.56 -17.08
CA HIS A 234 -0.90 -1.40 -16.48
C HIS A 234 -1.86 -1.77 -15.34
N TYR A 235 -2.53 -2.92 -15.43
CA TYR A 235 -3.44 -3.43 -14.41
C TYR A 235 -2.74 -3.80 -13.09
N LEU A 236 -1.41 -3.94 -13.11
CA LEU A 236 -0.58 -4.16 -11.93
C LEU A 236 0.05 -2.87 -11.38
N SER A 237 -0.48 -1.69 -11.73
CA SER A 237 0.04 -0.38 -11.26
C SER A 237 0.10 -0.16 -9.76
N LYS A 238 -0.59 -0.98 -8.97
CA LYS A 238 -0.55 -0.95 -7.51
C LYS A 238 0.04 -2.22 -6.90
N PHE A 239 0.49 -3.17 -7.72
CA PHE A 239 1.03 -4.45 -7.25
C PHE A 239 2.30 -4.25 -6.43
N THR A 240 3.25 -3.45 -6.93
CA THR A 240 4.48 -3.13 -6.19
C THR A 240 4.20 -2.40 -4.87
N ALA A 241 3.18 -1.53 -4.82
CA ALA A 241 2.77 -0.87 -3.57
C ALA A 241 2.14 -1.84 -2.55
N TYR A 242 1.50 -2.92 -3.02
CA TYR A 242 1.05 -4.00 -2.16
C TYR A 242 2.24 -4.80 -1.62
N LEU A 243 3.20 -5.16 -2.49
CA LEU A 243 4.42 -5.88 -2.10
C LEU A 243 5.32 -5.09 -1.14
N GLN A 244 5.30 -3.75 -1.23
CA GLN A 244 5.98 -2.90 -0.25
C GLN A 244 5.54 -3.19 1.17
N GLN A 245 4.23 -3.26 1.41
CA GLN A 245 3.74 -3.62 2.73
C GLN A 245 4.05 -5.09 3.05
N LEU A 246 3.78 -5.99 2.11
CA LEU A 246 3.98 -7.43 2.34
C LEU A 246 5.41 -7.76 2.77
N ASP A 247 6.42 -7.27 2.05
CA ASP A 247 7.83 -7.57 2.29
C ASP A 247 8.39 -6.72 3.44
N MET A 248 8.28 -5.39 3.35
CA MET A 248 8.97 -4.48 4.27
C MET A 248 8.39 -4.52 5.68
N GLU A 249 7.06 -4.66 5.83
CA GLU A 249 6.44 -4.76 7.17
C GLU A 249 6.65 -6.16 7.78
N SER A 250 6.79 -7.20 6.95
CA SER A 250 7.11 -8.55 7.42
C SER A 250 8.56 -8.64 7.88
N ASN A 251 9.50 -8.27 7.01
CA ASN A 251 10.91 -8.63 7.16
C ASN A 251 11.82 -7.46 7.52
N GLY A 252 11.32 -6.22 7.62
CA GLY A 252 12.05 -5.06 8.12
C GLY A 252 12.26 -5.11 9.64
N LYS A 253 12.97 -6.14 10.12
CA LYS A 253 13.16 -6.47 11.53
C LYS A 253 14.63 -6.44 11.93
N SER A 254 14.90 -6.17 13.20
CA SER A 254 16.26 -6.10 13.75
C SER A 254 16.51 -7.06 14.92
N VAL A 255 15.55 -7.94 15.21
CA VAL A 255 15.59 -8.87 16.35
C VAL A 255 15.14 -10.24 15.86
N GLN A 256 15.88 -11.26 16.28
CA GLN A 256 15.59 -12.67 16.02
C GLN A 256 14.43 -13.17 16.88
N ARG A 257 13.93 -14.36 16.58
CA ARG A 257 12.79 -14.98 17.29
C ARG A 257 13.08 -15.32 18.75
N ASP A 258 14.35 -15.48 19.13
CA ASP A 258 14.80 -15.71 20.50
C ASP A 258 15.01 -14.41 21.30
N GLY A 259 14.86 -13.24 20.67
CA GLY A 259 15.01 -11.93 21.28
C GLY A 259 16.40 -11.31 21.11
N GLU A 260 17.36 -12.01 20.50
CA GLU A 260 18.69 -11.46 20.25
C GLU A 260 18.69 -10.53 19.02
N PRO A 261 19.52 -9.47 18.99
CA PRO A 261 19.69 -8.65 17.80
C PRO A 261 20.19 -9.46 16.59
N VAL A 262 19.81 -9.05 15.38
CA VAL A 262 20.41 -9.61 14.15
C VAL A 262 21.78 -8.96 13.89
N GLU A 263 22.73 -9.74 13.37
CA GLU A 263 24.07 -9.25 12.95
C GLU A 263 24.20 -9.11 11.41
N TRP A 264 23.10 -9.31 10.69
CA TRP A 264 23.00 -9.25 9.23
C TRP A 264 21.87 -8.31 8.78
N GLN A 265 21.89 -7.94 7.50
CA GLN A 265 20.78 -7.21 6.87
C GLN A 265 19.56 -8.12 6.70
N THR A 266 18.36 -7.57 6.91
CA THR A 266 17.07 -8.26 6.75
C THR A 266 16.30 -7.72 5.54
N GLY A 267 15.00 -7.46 5.64
CA GLY A 267 14.13 -7.10 4.51
C GLY A 267 14.65 -5.90 3.68
N PRO A 268 14.63 -5.97 2.34
CA PRO A 268 15.10 -4.89 1.47
C PRO A 268 14.06 -3.77 1.35
N VAL A 269 14.49 -2.61 0.83
CA VAL A 269 13.54 -1.59 0.37
C VAL A 269 12.93 -2.04 -0.96
N VAL A 270 11.64 -2.38 -0.95
CA VAL A 270 10.89 -2.77 -2.16
C VAL A 270 10.33 -1.55 -2.86
N TRP A 271 10.49 -1.47 -4.19
CA TRP A 271 9.99 -0.34 -4.97
C TRP A 271 9.78 -0.66 -6.45
N GLY A 272 9.10 0.23 -7.16
CA GLY A 272 8.90 0.11 -8.60
C GLY A 272 7.56 0.64 -9.10
N THR A 273 7.46 0.81 -10.42
CA THR A 273 6.27 1.17 -11.17
C THR A 273 6.16 0.26 -12.40
N PRO A 274 4.98 0.17 -13.04
CA PRO A 274 4.84 -0.64 -14.24
C PRO A 274 5.78 -0.24 -15.37
N GLY A 275 6.21 -1.25 -16.13
CA GLY A 275 6.79 -1.05 -17.45
C GLY A 275 5.71 -0.57 -18.44
N THR A 276 6.02 0.29 -19.41
CA THR A 276 7.33 0.91 -19.69
C THR A 276 7.58 2.22 -18.93
N ASN A 277 6.62 2.70 -18.13
CA ASN A 277 6.72 3.98 -17.42
C ASN A 277 8.00 4.11 -16.58
N GLY A 278 8.39 3.05 -15.87
CA GLY A 278 9.64 3.02 -15.09
C GLY A 278 10.90 3.23 -15.94
N GLN A 279 10.90 2.81 -17.21
CA GLN A 279 12.02 3.00 -18.13
C GLN A 279 12.32 4.48 -18.36
N HIS A 280 11.27 5.29 -18.41
CA HIS A 280 11.35 6.73 -18.64
C HIS A 280 11.44 7.55 -17.33
N ALA A 281 11.69 6.90 -16.20
CA ALA A 281 11.78 7.55 -14.90
C ALA A 281 13.13 7.28 -14.22
N TYR A 282 13.45 6.02 -13.94
CA TYR A 282 14.56 5.67 -13.05
C TYR A 282 15.47 4.55 -13.58
N TYR A 283 15.16 3.94 -14.74
CA TYR A 283 16.03 2.92 -15.32
C TYR A 283 17.43 3.43 -15.66
N GLN A 284 17.61 4.73 -15.85
CA GLN A 284 18.93 5.37 -15.93
C GLN A 284 19.81 4.99 -14.72
N LEU A 285 19.24 5.03 -13.51
CA LEU A 285 19.95 4.67 -12.29
C LEU A 285 20.18 3.15 -12.21
N ILE A 286 19.23 2.34 -12.67
CA ILE A 286 19.37 0.87 -12.66
C ILE A 286 20.48 0.43 -13.63
N HIS A 287 20.63 1.09 -14.79
CA HIS A 287 21.59 0.71 -15.82
C HIS A 287 23.01 1.26 -15.62
N GLN A 288 23.12 2.52 -15.16
CA GLN A 288 24.41 3.23 -15.11
C GLN A 288 24.65 3.92 -13.75
N GLY A 289 23.78 3.71 -12.78
CA GLY A 289 24.00 4.18 -11.42
C GLY A 289 25.08 3.37 -10.71
N THR A 290 25.36 3.77 -9.47
CA THR A 290 26.37 3.12 -8.61
C THR A 290 25.77 2.13 -7.63
N LYS A 291 24.49 1.76 -7.81
CA LYS A 291 23.74 0.89 -6.92
C LYS A 291 23.43 -0.41 -7.63
N LEU A 292 23.72 -1.54 -6.98
CA LEU A 292 23.24 -2.84 -7.42
C LEU A 292 21.77 -3.00 -7.02
N ILE A 293 20.90 -3.21 -8.01
CA ILE A 293 19.46 -3.30 -7.81
C ILE A 293 18.96 -4.57 -8.51
N PRO A 294 18.81 -5.68 -7.78
CA PRO A 294 18.06 -6.83 -8.26
C PRO A 294 16.64 -6.44 -8.63
N ALA A 295 16.17 -6.95 -9.76
CA ALA A 295 14.86 -6.60 -10.29
C ALA A 295 14.05 -7.81 -10.76
N ASP A 296 12.80 -7.91 -10.29
CA ASP A 296 11.82 -8.86 -10.81
C ASP A 296 11.00 -8.22 -11.92
N PHE A 297 11.07 -8.80 -13.10
CA PHE A 297 10.29 -8.44 -14.28
C PHE A 297 9.10 -9.39 -14.39
N ILE A 298 7.89 -8.86 -14.32
CA ILE A 298 6.65 -9.65 -14.42
C ILE A 298 5.92 -9.32 -15.72
N GLY A 299 5.70 -10.31 -16.58
CA GLY A 299 5.09 -10.13 -17.90
C GLY A 299 3.98 -11.14 -18.20
N PHE A 300 3.18 -10.87 -19.23
CA PHE A 300 2.11 -11.74 -19.70
C PHE A 300 2.23 -11.95 -21.21
N ALA A 301 2.10 -13.20 -21.68
CA ALA A 301 2.19 -13.52 -23.10
C ALA A 301 1.02 -12.91 -23.89
N ASN A 302 -0.19 -12.97 -23.34
CA ASN A 302 -1.40 -12.47 -23.99
C ASN A 302 -1.84 -11.12 -23.41
N PRO A 303 -2.27 -10.18 -24.26
CA PRO A 303 -2.96 -8.98 -23.80
C PRO A 303 -4.33 -9.32 -23.25
N VAL A 304 -4.90 -8.37 -22.51
CA VAL A 304 -6.26 -8.49 -21.99
C VAL A 304 -7.29 -8.62 -23.12
N GLY A 305 -8.19 -9.59 -22.99
CA GLY A 305 -9.13 -9.98 -24.05
C GLY A 305 -10.09 -8.88 -24.54
N GLU A 306 -10.48 -7.93 -23.69
CA GLU A 306 -11.45 -6.86 -24.01
C GLU A 306 -10.91 -5.75 -24.94
N LEU A 307 -9.60 -5.72 -25.19
CA LEU A 307 -8.97 -4.72 -26.02
C LEU A 307 -9.35 -4.91 -27.51
N SER A 308 -9.48 -3.80 -28.25
CA SER A 308 -9.60 -3.83 -29.71
C SER A 308 -8.32 -4.41 -30.33
N ASP A 309 -8.42 -4.93 -31.56
CA ASP A 309 -7.25 -5.51 -32.24
C ASP A 309 -6.11 -4.50 -32.42
N GLU A 310 -6.45 -3.23 -32.68
CA GLU A 310 -5.48 -2.13 -32.74
C GLU A 310 -4.72 -1.95 -31.42
N LEU A 311 -5.40 -2.05 -30.27
CA LEU A 311 -4.76 -1.93 -28.96
C LEU A 311 -3.99 -3.21 -28.58
N LYS A 312 -4.48 -4.39 -28.98
CA LYS A 312 -3.77 -5.67 -28.77
C LYS A 312 -2.42 -5.69 -29.48
N ALA A 313 -2.32 -5.07 -30.66
CA ALA A 313 -1.05 -4.97 -31.38
C ALA A 313 0.05 -4.21 -30.61
N GLN A 314 -0.32 -3.36 -29.63
CA GLN A 314 0.66 -2.68 -28.77
C GLN A 314 1.32 -3.62 -27.75
N HIS A 315 0.75 -4.81 -27.53
CA HIS A 315 1.27 -5.78 -26.56
C HIS A 315 2.64 -6.32 -26.96
N ASP A 316 2.87 -6.59 -28.24
CA ASP A 316 4.17 -7.03 -28.72
C ASP A 316 5.24 -5.96 -28.54
N LEU A 317 4.88 -4.67 -28.65
CA LEU A 317 5.80 -3.56 -28.35
C LEU A 317 6.13 -3.49 -26.84
N LEU A 318 5.13 -3.71 -25.98
CA LEU A 318 5.33 -3.80 -24.53
C LEU A 318 6.26 -4.97 -24.18
N MET A 319 6.05 -6.14 -24.77
CA MET A 319 6.84 -7.34 -24.51
C MET A 319 8.24 -7.27 -25.14
N ALA A 320 8.40 -6.61 -26.29
CA ALA A 320 9.72 -6.32 -26.85
C ALA A 320 10.58 -5.52 -25.86
N ASN A 321 9.97 -4.52 -25.21
CA ASN A 321 10.62 -3.76 -24.15
C ASN A 321 10.92 -4.61 -22.90
N PHE A 322 9.99 -5.50 -22.50
CA PHE A 322 10.19 -6.43 -21.39
C PHE A 322 11.45 -7.29 -21.58
N PHE A 323 11.57 -7.96 -22.73
CA PHE A 323 12.72 -8.83 -23.04
C PHE A 323 14.01 -8.04 -23.28
N ALA A 324 13.93 -6.90 -23.96
CA ALA A 324 15.11 -6.09 -24.26
C ALA A 324 15.76 -5.51 -22.97
N GLN A 325 14.95 -5.13 -21.98
CA GLN A 325 15.49 -4.55 -20.74
C GLN A 325 16.25 -5.57 -19.90
N THR A 326 15.73 -6.79 -19.74
CA THR A 326 16.44 -7.85 -19.01
C THR A 326 17.74 -8.25 -19.73
N GLN A 327 17.73 -8.28 -21.07
CA GLN A 327 18.94 -8.50 -21.86
C GLN A 327 19.96 -7.36 -21.67
N ALA A 328 19.52 -6.11 -21.77
CA ALA A 328 20.40 -4.94 -21.64
C ALA A 328 21.02 -4.85 -20.24
N LEU A 329 20.26 -5.17 -19.18
CA LEU A 329 20.76 -5.22 -17.81
C LEU A 329 21.82 -6.31 -17.62
N ALA A 330 21.63 -7.48 -18.23
CA ALA A 330 22.58 -8.58 -18.14
C ALA A 330 23.88 -8.31 -18.92
N PHE A 331 23.78 -7.88 -20.17
CA PHE A 331 24.94 -7.85 -21.08
C PHE A 331 25.56 -6.47 -21.29
N GLY A 332 24.82 -5.39 -21.01
CA GLY A 332 25.30 -4.04 -21.24
C GLY A 332 25.65 -3.77 -22.71
N LYS A 333 26.62 -2.88 -22.91
CA LYS A 333 27.16 -2.47 -24.21
C LYS A 333 28.57 -1.94 -24.00
N SER A 334 29.57 -2.57 -24.64
CA SER A 334 30.98 -2.26 -24.45
C SER A 334 31.39 -0.93 -25.10
N ALA A 335 32.53 -0.38 -24.68
CA ALA A 335 33.09 0.81 -25.29
C ALA A 335 33.47 0.60 -26.77
N GLU A 336 33.89 -0.62 -27.18
CA GLU A 336 34.14 -0.93 -28.59
C GLU A 336 32.85 -0.90 -29.41
N GLU A 337 31.77 -1.48 -28.88
CA GLU A 337 30.46 -1.47 -29.55
C GLU A 337 29.94 -0.04 -29.73
N VAL A 338 30.07 0.80 -28.69
CA VAL A 338 29.70 2.22 -28.77
C VAL A 338 30.55 2.98 -29.80
N ARG A 339 31.85 2.71 -29.90
CA ARG A 339 32.70 3.31 -30.94
C ARG A 339 32.30 2.86 -32.34
N ALA A 340 31.94 1.58 -32.50
CA ALA A 340 31.49 1.04 -33.79
C ALA A 340 30.19 1.69 -34.30
N GLU A 341 29.37 2.23 -33.39
CA GLU A 341 28.18 3.03 -33.74
C GLU A 341 28.50 4.44 -34.25
N GLY A 342 29.79 4.83 -34.31
CA GLY A 342 30.22 6.15 -34.81
C GLY A 342 29.99 7.28 -33.80
N VAL A 343 29.90 6.96 -32.52
CA VAL A 343 29.76 7.94 -31.44
C VAL A 343 31.08 8.72 -31.25
N PRO A 344 31.04 10.05 -31.00
CA PRO A 344 32.24 10.83 -30.67
C PRO A 344 32.97 10.26 -29.44
N GLU A 345 34.31 10.22 -29.48
CA GLU A 345 35.13 9.54 -28.46
C GLU A 345 34.85 10.07 -27.04
N GLU A 346 34.61 11.37 -26.88
CA GLU A 346 34.29 11.99 -25.60
C GLU A 346 32.96 11.52 -25.00
N GLN A 347 32.09 10.88 -25.78
CA GLN A 347 30.80 10.35 -25.34
C GLN A 347 30.83 8.84 -25.11
N VAL A 348 31.89 8.14 -25.50
CA VAL A 348 31.96 6.68 -25.45
C VAL A 348 31.76 6.16 -24.03
N THR A 349 32.44 6.77 -23.06
CA THR A 349 32.32 6.40 -21.64
C THR A 349 30.92 6.63 -21.09
N HIS A 350 30.26 7.72 -21.48
CA HIS A 350 28.89 8.06 -21.06
C HIS A 350 27.83 7.13 -21.65
N ARG A 351 28.10 6.52 -22.82
CA ARG A 351 27.18 5.62 -23.52
C ARG A 351 27.53 4.14 -23.35
N THR A 352 28.57 3.83 -22.58
CA THR A 352 28.93 2.46 -22.21
C THR A 352 27.99 1.98 -21.11
N PHE A 353 27.54 0.73 -21.22
CA PHE A 353 26.70 0.06 -20.22
C PHE A 353 27.47 -1.15 -19.71
N HIS A 354 27.69 -1.21 -18.40
CA HIS A 354 28.53 -2.26 -17.81
C HIS A 354 27.90 -3.65 -17.84
N GLY A 355 26.57 -3.75 -17.93
CA GLY A 355 25.89 -5.04 -17.78
C GLY A 355 26.01 -5.57 -16.35
N ASP A 356 25.84 -6.89 -16.18
CA ASP A 356 25.95 -7.59 -14.89
C ASP A 356 24.96 -7.09 -13.81
N HIS A 357 23.78 -6.61 -14.23
CA HIS A 357 22.69 -6.26 -13.33
C HIS A 357 21.69 -7.42 -13.24
N PRO A 358 21.46 -8.00 -12.05
CA PRO A 358 20.69 -9.22 -11.91
C PRO A 358 19.19 -8.97 -12.07
N THR A 359 18.54 -9.83 -12.86
CA THR A 359 17.08 -9.79 -13.05
C THR A 359 16.47 -11.19 -12.96
N THR A 360 15.25 -11.26 -12.42
CA THR A 360 14.40 -12.45 -12.50
C THR A 360 13.25 -12.16 -13.44
N THR A 361 12.98 -13.07 -14.38
CA THR A 361 11.85 -12.96 -15.29
C THR A 361 10.75 -13.93 -14.88
N ILE A 362 9.57 -13.38 -14.56
CA ILE A 362 8.34 -14.14 -14.26
C ILE A 362 7.37 -13.89 -15.42
N LEU A 363 7.08 -14.93 -16.19
CA LEU A 363 6.21 -14.84 -17.36
C LEU A 363 5.01 -15.79 -17.20
N ALA A 364 3.80 -15.23 -17.26
CA ALA A 364 2.56 -15.98 -17.27
C ALA A 364 1.86 -15.88 -18.64
N THR A 365 0.88 -16.75 -18.89
CA THR A 365 0.13 -16.74 -20.17
C THR A 365 -0.75 -15.49 -20.27
N GLU A 366 -1.56 -15.21 -19.25
CA GLU A 366 -2.47 -14.06 -19.19
C GLU A 366 -2.69 -13.66 -17.73
N LEU A 367 -3.02 -12.40 -17.47
CA LEU A 367 -3.44 -11.94 -16.14
C LEU A 367 -4.90 -12.35 -15.86
N THR A 368 -5.11 -13.59 -15.44
CA THR A 368 -6.41 -14.09 -14.94
C THR A 368 -6.52 -13.92 -13.41
N PRO A 369 -7.72 -14.05 -12.82
CA PRO A 369 -7.86 -14.12 -11.35
C PRO A 369 -6.97 -15.20 -10.71
N SER A 370 -6.90 -16.40 -11.30
CA SER A 370 -6.00 -17.45 -10.80
C SER A 370 -4.53 -17.01 -10.85
N VAL A 371 -4.07 -16.41 -11.95
CA VAL A 371 -2.68 -15.96 -12.06
C VAL A 371 -2.38 -14.81 -11.07
N LEU A 372 -3.35 -13.94 -10.79
CA LEU A 372 -3.21 -12.94 -9.73
C LEU A 372 -3.01 -13.61 -8.36
N GLY A 373 -3.81 -14.62 -8.03
CA GLY A 373 -3.64 -15.38 -6.79
C GLY A 373 -2.28 -16.06 -6.70
N GLN A 374 -1.85 -16.73 -7.78
CA GLN A 374 -0.52 -17.35 -7.86
C GLN A 374 0.60 -16.35 -7.63
N MET A 375 0.54 -15.16 -8.25
CA MET A 375 1.57 -14.13 -8.06
C MET A 375 1.61 -13.62 -6.62
N ILE A 376 0.46 -13.43 -5.96
CA ILE A 376 0.44 -12.97 -4.57
C ILE A 376 1.05 -14.05 -3.66
N ALA A 377 0.56 -15.28 -3.74
CA ALA A 377 1.08 -16.41 -2.95
C ALA A 377 2.58 -16.66 -3.19
N LEU A 378 3.06 -16.48 -4.43
CA LEU A 378 4.49 -16.58 -4.76
C LEU A 378 5.33 -15.61 -3.91
N TYR A 379 4.89 -14.36 -3.76
CA TYR A 379 5.58 -13.36 -2.96
C TYR A 379 5.35 -13.55 -1.45
N GLU A 380 4.18 -14.02 -1.02
CA GLU A 380 3.93 -14.35 0.39
C GLU A 380 4.91 -15.44 0.88
N HIS A 381 5.06 -16.52 0.09
CA HIS A 381 6.00 -17.59 0.42
C HIS A 381 7.47 -17.18 0.25
N LYS A 382 7.79 -16.31 -0.73
CA LYS A 382 9.14 -15.71 -0.85
C LYS A 382 9.51 -14.96 0.44
N VAL A 383 8.60 -14.12 0.94
CA VAL A 383 8.80 -13.31 2.15
C VAL A 383 8.94 -14.22 3.37
N PHE A 384 8.12 -15.28 3.47
CA PHE A 384 8.24 -16.29 4.51
C PHE A 384 9.61 -16.98 4.50
N VAL A 385 10.09 -17.44 3.33
CA VAL A 385 11.41 -18.08 3.19
C VAL A 385 12.52 -17.17 3.70
N GLN A 386 12.49 -15.89 3.30
CA GLN A 386 13.49 -14.92 3.74
C GLN A 386 13.50 -14.74 5.26
N GLY A 387 12.32 -14.54 5.85
CA GLY A 387 12.20 -14.39 7.31
C GLY A 387 12.62 -15.63 8.08
N ALA A 388 12.29 -16.82 7.55
CA ALA A 388 12.69 -18.10 8.14
C ALA A 388 14.22 -18.27 8.13
N VAL A 389 14.91 -17.93 7.03
CA VAL A 389 16.37 -18.01 6.96
C VAL A 389 17.04 -16.99 7.87
N TRP A 390 16.51 -15.77 7.97
CA TRP A 390 17.00 -14.74 8.87
C TRP A 390 16.63 -14.95 10.35
N ASN A 391 15.86 -16.01 10.66
CA ASN A 391 15.38 -16.30 12.02
C ASN A 391 14.63 -15.11 12.66
N ILE A 392 13.79 -14.41 11.90
CA ILE A 392 12.95 -13.30 12.38
C ILE A 392 11.47 -13.67 12.37
N ASP A 393 10.63 -12.87 13.04
CA ASP A 393 9.18 -13.00 12.96
C ASP A 393 8.63 -12.15 11.81
N SER A 394 8.20 -12.79 10.72
CA SER A 394 7.59 -12.13 9.55
C SER A 394 6.14 -11.69 9.76
N PHE A 395 5.53 -12.00 10.91
CA PHE A 395 4.08 -11.90 11.12
C PHE A 395 3.69 -10.85 12.16
N ASP A 396 4.64 -10.34 12.97
CA ASP A 396 4.43 -9.19 13.86
C ASP A 396 4.70 -7.83 13.17
N GLN A 397 4.42 -6.73 13.87
CA GLN A 397 4.73 -5.36 13.42
C GLN A 397 4.91 -4.34 14.57
N TRP A 398 5.65 -4.67 15.62
CA TRP A 398 5.79 -3.80 16.81
C TRP A 398 6.31 -2.39 16.51
N GLY A 399 7.08 -2.22 15.41
CA GLY A 399 7.65 -0.95 15.00
C GLY A 399 6.63 0.18 14.74
N VAL A 400 5.34 -0.14 14.53
CA VAL A 400 4.31 0.89 14.25
C VAL A 400 3.71 1.52 15.51
N GLU A 401 3.95 0.95 16.69
CA GLU A 401 3.26 1.35 17.92
C GLU A 401 3.73 2.70 18.47
N LEU A 402 5.03 2.97 18.41
CA LEU A 402 5.61 4.21 18.94
C LEU A 402 5.00 5.46 18.28
N GLY A 403 4.86 5.44 16.95
CA GLY A 403 4.25 6.53 16.18
C GLY A 403 2.80 6.78 16.62
N LYS A 404 2.02 5.71 16.83
CA LYS A 404 0.62 5.79 17.28
C LYS A 404 0.51 6.42 18.68
N VAL A 405 1.40 6.05 19.61
CA VAL A 405 1.43 6.63 20.97
C VAL A 405 1.81 8.11 20.94
N LEU A 406 2.83 8.47 20.16
CA LEU A 406 3.27 9.86 20.04
C LEU A 406 2.21 10.75 19.38
N ALA A 407 1.53 10.26 18.34
CA ALA A 407 0.45 10.99 17.67
C ALA A 407 -0.69 11.32 18.65
N LYS A 408 -1.17 10.33 19.42
CA LYS A 408 -2.21 10.53 20.46
C LYS A 408 -1.80 11.55 21.52
N ARG A 409 -0.50 11.64 21.84
CA ARG A 409 0.01 12.61 22.81
C ARG A 409 0.05 14.03 22.26
N VAL A 410 0.33 14.20 20.96
CA VAL A 410 0.41 15.51 20.31
C VAL A 410 -0.98 16.04 19.92
N GLU A 411 -1.93 15.16 19.62
CA GLU A 411 -3.28 15.51 19.16
C GLU A 411 -3.98 16.60 20.02
N PRO A 412 -4.06 16.50 21.37
CA PRO A 412 -4.70 17.55 22.18
C PRO A 412 -4.03 18.92 22.08
N ALA A 413 -2.72 18.97 21.81
CA ALA A 413 -2.03 20.25 21.59
C ALA A 413 -2.50 20.96 20.32
N LEU A 414 -2.94 20.18 19.32
CA LEU A 414 -3.40 20.68 18.02
C LEU A 414 -4.89 20.99 18.03
N THR A 415 -5.72 20.16 18.67
CA THR A 415 -7.18 20.25 18.62
C THR A 415 -7.76 21.15 19.71
N GLU A 416 -7.30 20.99 20.95
CA GLU A 416 -7.80 21.71 22.13
C GLU A 416 -6.88 22.85 22.54
N GLY A 417 -5.68 22.85 21.98
CA GLY A 417 -4.66 23.81 22.31
C GLY A 417 -3.98 23.55 23.66
N ALA A 418 -4.09 22.34 24.19
CA ALA A 418 -3.54 21.91 25.46
C ALA A 418 -2.01 22.05 25.49
N ASP A 419 -1.45 22.27 26.69
CA ASP A 419 -0.02 22.15 26.91
C ASP A 419 0.35 20.68 27.10
N VAL A 420 1.28 20.18 26.28
CA VAL A 420 1.70 18.78 26.29
C VAL A 420 3.13 18.71 26.84
N PRO A 421 3.31 18.30 28.11
CA PRO A 421 4.63 18.27 28.71
C PRO A 421 5.51 17.24 28.01
N GLY A 422 6.81 17.52 27.88
CA GLY A 422 7.81 16.58 27.37
C GLY A 422 7.83 16.37 25.86
N LEU A 423 7.33 17.34 25.08
CA LEU A 423 7.70 17.48 23.68
C LEU A 423 9.14 18.00 23.58
N ASP A 424 9.90 17.51 22.61
CA ASP A 424 11.22 18.06 22.32
C ASP A 424 11.10 19.47 21.68
N PRO A 425 12.18 20.28 21.70
CA PRO A 425 12.13 21.65 21.20
C PRO A 425 11.71 21.79 19.73
N SER A 426 12.03 20.80 18.88
CA SER A 426 11.65 20.83 17.47
C SER A 426 10.14 20.63 17.32
N THR A 427 9.59 19.58 17.94
CA THR A 427 8.15 19.28 17.90
C THR A 427 7.33 20.42 18.51
N ALA A 428 7.76 20.98 19.65
CA ALA A 428 7.08 22.11 20.28
C ALA A 428 7.03 23.35 19.36
N ALA A 429 8.14 23.66 18.68
CA ALA A 429 8.19 24.78 17.73
C ALA A 429 7.27 24.56 16.53
N LEU A 430 7.20 23.33 16.00
CA LEU A 430 6.30 22.98 14.89
C LEU A 430 4.83 23.06 15.27
N VAL A 431 4.45 22.58 16.47
CA VAL A 431 3.08 22.70 17.00
C VAL A 431 2.68 24.18 17.14
N ALA A 432 3.57 25.01 17.69
CA ALA A 432 3.33 26.45 17.81
C ALA A 432 3.18 27.14 16.45
N ALA A 433 4.03 26.80 15.48
CA ALA A 433 3.95 27.31 14.12
C ALA A 433 2.65 26.88 13.43
N TYR A 434 2.29 25.60 13.52
CA TYR A 434 1.04 25.06 12.98
C TYR A 434 -0.18 25.82 13.50
N ARG A 435 -0.29 25.98 14.83
CA ARG A 435 -1.40 26.71 15.47
C ARG A 435 -1.46 28.17 15.06
N THR A 436 -0.30 28.82 14.87
CA THR A 436 -0.24 30.21 14.41
C THR A 436 -0.78 30.36 12.98
N LEU A 437 -0.56 29.35 12.13
CA LEU A 437 -1.04 29.35 10.74
C LEU A 437 -2.54 29.01 10.63
N ARG A 438 -3.08 28.24 11.58
CA ARG A 438 -4.44 27.65 11.57
C ARG A 438 -5.60 28.59 11.94
N LYS A 439 -5.40 29.91 11.91
CA LYS A 439 -6.30 30.99 12.39
C LYS A 439 -7.78 30.66 12.47
#